data_AF-A0A3P7JZT5-F1
#
_entry.id   AF-A0A3P7JZT5-F1
#
_cell.length_a   1.000
_cell.length_b   1.000
_cell.length_c   1.000
_cell.angle_alpha   90.00
_cell.angle_beta   90.00
_cell.angle_gamma   90.00
#
_symmetry.space_group_name_H-M   'P 1'
#
loop_
_entity.id
_entity.type
_entity.pdbx_description
1 polymer ?
#
loop_
_entity_poly.entity_id
_entity_poly.type
_entity_poly.pdbx_seq_one_letter_code
_entity_poly.pdbx_strand_id
1 'polypeptide(L)'
;MEKNRKLRTAVVWAYSYAKDSGLCDSATYKVLDLMAQQHLIIPRPENFVNPYDKERAKKQLEEQERMDRQKRAEEKSRKHSKEKKIYKTEL
;
A
#
# COMPACT_ATOMS: atom_id res chain seq x y z
N MET A 1 -21.40 16.94 -8.34
CA MET A 1 -20.70 16.15 -9.38
C MET A 1 -19.82 17.00 -10.30
N GLU A 2 -20.24 18.22 -10.67
CA GLU A 2 -19.57 19.06 -11.69
C GLU A 2 -18.16 19.59 -11.32
N LYS A 3 -17.91 19.86 -10.04
CA LYS A 3 -16.58 20.27 -9.52
C LYS A 3 -15.46 19.28 -9.87
N ASN A 4 -15.76 17.99 -9.95
CA ASN A 4 -14.78 16.95 -10.27
C ASN A 4 -14.49 16.82 -11.78
N ARG A 5 -15.41 17.28 -12.66
CA ARG A 5 -15.24 17.14 -14.11
C ARG A 5 -14.19 18.10 -14.64
N LYS A 6 -14.25 19.38 -14.25
CA LYS A 6 -13.25 20.39 -14.66
C LYS A 6 -11.84 20.01 -14.20
N LEU A 7 -11.71 19.55 -12.96
CA LEU A 7 -10.45 19.07 -12.42
C LEU A 7 -9.95 17.84 -13.21
N ARG A 8 -10.80 16.85 -13.45
CA ARG A 8 -10.41 15.66 -14.24
C ARG A 8 -9.95 16.04 -15.64
N THR A 9 -10.65 16.93 -16.33
CA THR A 9 -10.24 17.42 -17.66
C THR A 9 -8.88 18.09 -17.61
N ALA A 10 -8.64 18.97 -16.63
CA ALA A 10 -7.36 19.63 -16.47
C ALA A 10 -6.21 18.64 -16.22
N VAL A 11 -6.42 17.63 -15.38
CA VAL A 11 -5.41 16.60 -15.09
C VAL A 11 -5.12 15.74 -16.32
N VAL A 12 -6.13 15.31 -17.06
CA VAL A 12 -5.95 14.54 -18.31
C VAL A 12 -5.20 15.35 -19.35
N TRP A 13 -5.55 16.63 -19.51
CA TRP A 13 -4.85 17.53 -20.41
C TRP A 13 -3.39 17.72 -20.01
N ALA A 14 -3.12 18.00 -18.73
CA ALA A 14 -1.77 18.20 -18.22
C ALA A 14 -0.88 16.95 -18.38
N TYR A 15 -1.43 15.75 -18.14
CA TYR A 15 -0.74 14.49 -18.39
C TYR A 15 -0.37 14.33 -19.87
N SER A 16 -1.34 14.55 -20.77
CA SER A 16 -1.14 14.41 -22.21
C SER A 16 -0.09 15.41 -22.72
N TYR A 17 -0.22 16.68 -22.33
CA TYR A 17 0.75 17.72 -22.63
C TYR A 17 2.16 17.36 -22.16
N ALA A 18 2.30 16.87 -20.92
CA ALA A 18 3.61 16.49 -20.40
C ALA A 18 4.24 15.35 -21.22
N LYS A 19 3.46 14.33 -21.62
CA LYS A 19 3.93 13.22 -22.47
C LYS A 19 4.33 13.69 -23.87
N ASP A 20 3.54 14.57 -24.47
CA ASP A 20 3.74 15.01 -25.85
C ASP A 20 4.84 16.08 -25.98
N SER A 21 5.08 16.86 -24.92
CA SER A 21 6.04 17.96 -24.93
C SER A 21 7.50 17.52 -25.03
N GLY A 22 7.81 16.28 -24.64
CA GLY A 22 9.20 15.81 -24.58
C GLY A 22 10.06 16.48 -23.49
N LEU A 23 9.46 17.29 -22.61
CA LEU A 23 10.18 18.10 -21.62
C LEU A 23 10.59 17.34 -20.35
N CYS A 24 9.95 16.19 -20.08
CA CYS A 24 10.24 15.40 -18.89
C CYS A 24 11.35 14.38 -19.16
N ASP A 25 12.14 14.09 -18.13
CA ASP A 25 13.09 12.99 -18.16
C ASP A 25 12.38 11.64 -17.90
N SER A 26 13.15 10.55 -18.06
CA SER A 26 12.62 9.19 -17.90
C SER A 26 12.11 8.92 -16.47
N ALA A 27 12.71 9.53 -15.45
CA ALA A 27 12.28 9.38 -14.06
C ALA A 27 10.94 10.08 -13.82
N THR A 28 10.79 11.29 -14.35
CA THR A 28 9.57 12.10 -14.24
C THR A 28 8.40 11.43 -14.97
N TYR A 29 8.62 10.86 -16.16
CA TYR A 29 7.58 10.11 -16.87
C TYR A 29 7.05 8.92 -16.07
N LYS A 30 7.91 8.22 -15.33
CA LYS A 30 7.45 7.12 -14.45
C LYS A 30 6.50 7.63 -13.36
N VAL A 31 6.82 8.76 -12.75
CA VAL A 31 5.95 9.36 -11.72
C VAL A 31 4.62 9.84 -12.32
N LEU A 32 4.65 10.43 -13.51
CA LEU A 32 3.45 10.83 -14.24
C LEU A 32 2.56 9.63 -14.60
N ASP A 33 3.15 8.53 -15.07
CA ASP A 33 2.41 7.32 -15.38
C ASP A 33 1.80 6.69 -14.12
N LEU A 34 2.50 6.68 -12.98
CA LEU A 34 1.94 6.25 -11.69
C LEU A 34 0.73 7.11 -11.28
N MET A 35 0.81 8.43 -11.45
CA MET A 35 -0.32 9.34 -11.19
C MET A 35 -1.50 9.04 -12.12
N ALA A 36 -1.24 8.90 -13.42
CA ALA A 36 -2.26 8.59 -14.41
C ALA A 36 -2.94 7.25 -14.16
N GLN A 37 -2.19 6.22 -13.76
CA GLN A 37 -2.70 4.91 -13.35
C GLN A 37 -3.58 5.03 -12.11
N GLN A 38 -3.13 5.74 -11.08
CA GLN A 38 -3.90 5.97 -9.85
C GLN A 38 -5.25 6.63 -10.16
N HIS A 39 -5.29 7.60 -11.07
CA HIS A 39 -6.51 8.33 -11.45
C HIS A 39 -7.30 7.67 -12.59
N LEU A 40 -6.93 6.48 -13.04
CA LEU A 40 -7.59 5.75 -14.15
C LEU A 40 -7.66 6.59 -15.44
N ILE A 41 -6.61 7.36 -15.69
CA ILE A 41 -6.38 8.06 -16.96
C ILE A 41 -5.81 7.08 -17.98
N ILE A 42 -4.90 6.21 -17.53
CA ILE A 42 -4.37 5.09 -18.30
C ILE A 42 -4.63 3.75 -17.58
N PRO A 43 -4.60 2.61 -18.29
CA PRO A 43 -4.80 1.29 -17.68
C PRO A 43 -3.77 0.99 -16.60
N ARG A 44 -4.21 0.31 -15.54
CA ARG A 44 -3.34 -0.22 -14.50
C ARG A 44 -2.90 -1.63 -14.88
N PRO A 45 -1.63 -2.00 -14.66
CA PRO A 45 -1.23 -3.41 -14.69
C PRO A 45 -1.95 -4.19 -13.58
N GLU A 46 -2.13 -5.50 -13.76
CA GLU A 46 -2.87 -6.37 -12.81
C GLU A 46 -2.36 -6.25 -11.38
N ASN A 47 -1.04 -6.14 -11.20
CA ASN A 47 -0.39 -6.02 -9.90
C ASN A 47 0.03 -4.59 -9.56
N PHE A 48 -0.72 -3.59 -10.03
CA PHE A 48 -0.39 -2.19 -9.79
C PHE A 48 -0.36 -1.86 -8.30
N VAL A 49 0.79 -1.38 -7.85
CA VAL A 49 0.99 -0.82 -6.52
C VAL A 49 1.67 0.53 -6.67
N ASN A 50 1.04 1.58 -6.17
CA ASN A 50 1.67 2.89 -6.11
C ASN A 50 2.65 2.94 -4.92
N PRO A 51 3.97 3.09 -5.15
CA PRO A 51 4.95 3.13 -4.06
C PRO A 51 4.82 4.38 -3.18
N TYR A 52 4.13 5.43 -3.65
CA TYR A 52 3.91 6.67 -2.91
C TYR A 52 2.59 6.69 -2.11
N ASP A 53 1.85 5.58 -2.09
CA ASP A 53 0.62 5.47 -1.31
C ASP A 53 0.93 5.34 0.19
N LYS A 54 0.97 6.50 0.87
CA LYS A 54 1.25 6.61 2.30
C LYS A 54 0.20 5.92 3.16
N GLU A 55 -1.06 5.90 2.74
CA GLU A 55 -2.12 5.25 3.50
C GLU A 55 -1.98 3.73 3.44
N ARG A 56 -1.69 3.19 2.26
CA ARG A 56 -1.40 1.77 2.09
C ARG A 56 -0.18 1.34 2.88
N ALA A 57 0.91 2.13 2.83
CA ALA A 57 2.12 1.85 3.61
C ALA A 57 1.84 1.82 5.12
N LYS A 58 1.05 2.79 5.62
CA LYS A 58 0.64 2.85 7.03
C LYS A 58 -0.17 1.62 7.44
N LYS A 59 -1.18 1.24 6.64
CA LYS A 59 -2.02 0.07 6.91
C LYS A 59 -1.21 -1.24 6.93
N GLN A 60 -0.25 -1.39 6.03
CA GLN A 60 0.62 -2.57 6.00
C GLN A 60 1.50 -2.67 7.25
N LEU A 61 2.03 -1.54 7.72
CA LEU A 61 2.81 -1.50 8.96
C LEU A 61 1.96 -1.89 10.18
N GLU A 62 0.76 -1.31 10.30
CA GLU A 62 -0.18 -1.60 11.39
C GLU A 62 -0.61 -3.08 11.42
N GLU A 63 -0.85 -3.66 10.24
CA GLU A 63 -1.20 -5.07 10.09
C GLU A 63 -0.04 -5.98 10.52
N GLN A 64 1.19 -5.66 10.11
CA GLN A 64 2.37 -6.41 10.51
C GLN A 64 2.58 -6.36 12.02
N GLU A 65 2.42 -5.19 12.65
CA GLU A 65 2.50 -5.07 14.12
C GLU A 65 1.42 -5.86 14.85
N ARG A 66 0.22 -5.98 14.26
CA ARG A 66 -0.87 -6.78 14.83
C ARG A 66 -0.52 -8.27 14.76
N MET A 67 -0.03 -8.74 13.63
CA MET A 67 0.40 -10.13 13.43
C MET A 67 1.55 -10.50 14.39
N ASP A 68 2.53 -9.61 14.55
CA ASP A 68 3.64 -9.83 15.47
C ASP A 68 3.18 -9.86 16.93
N ARG A 69 2.22 -9.01 17.32
CA ARG A 69 1.60 -9.04 18.66
C ARG A 69 0.85 -10.36 18.90
N GLN A 70 0.09 -10.84 17.92
CA GLN A 70 -0.61 -12.12 18.02
C GLN A 70 0.36 -13.29 18.17
N LYS A 71 1.40 -13.37 17.33
CA LYS A 71 2.44 -14.41 17.45
C LYS A 71 3.11 -14.43 18.82
N ARG A 72 3.48 -13.24 19.36
CA ARG A 72 4.07 -13.15 20.71
C ARG A 72 3.10 -13.60 21.79
N ALA A 73 1.80 -13.30 21.67
CA ALA A 73 0.79 -13.74 22.63
C ALA A 73 0.59 -15.27 22.58
N GLU A 74 0.56 -15.86 21.38
CA GLU A 74 0.46 -17.32 21.17
C GLU A 74 1.70 -18.06 21.69
N GLU A 75 2.91 -17.51 21.50
CA GLU A 75 4.13 -18.09 22.05
C GLU A 75 4.12 -18.06 23.58
N LYS A 76 3.67 -16.96 24.19
CA LYS A 76 3.52 -16.84 25.64
C LYS A 76 2.50 -17.86 26.17
N SER A 77 1.34 -18.00 25.54
CA SER A 77 0.32 -18.97 25.96
C SER A 77 0.78 -20.41 25.80
N ARG A 78 1.50 -20.73 24.72
CA ARG A 78 2.11 -22.05 24.49
C ARG A 78 3.14 -22.40 25.58
N LYS A 79 4.04 -21.47 25.93
CA LYS A 79 5.03 -21.69 27.01
C LYS A 79 4.35 -21.97 28.35
N HIS A 80 3.37 -21.15 28.72
CA HIS A 80 2.63 -21.32 29.97
C HIS A 80 1.83 -22.64 30.04
N SER A 81 1.31 -23.13 28.90
CA SER A 81 0.64 -24.42 28.82
C SER A 81 1.59 -25.61 29.01
N LYS A 82 2.84 -25.49 28.55
CA LYS A 82 3.88 -26.52 28.71
C LYS A 82 4.37 -26.59 30.14
N GLU A 83 4.63 -25.45 30.77
CA GLU A 83 5.00 -25.37 32.19
C GLU A 83 3.93 -26.03 33.07
N LYS A 84 2.64 -25.68 32.89
CA LYS A 84 1.54 -26.28 33.67
C LYS A 84 1.38 -27.80 33.47
N LYS A 85 1.76 -28.35 32.31
CA LYS A 85 1.73 -29.80 32.07
C LYS A 85 2.88 -30.52 32.79
N ILE A 86 4.07 -29.92 32.83
CA ILE A 86 5.23 -30.47 33.54
C ILE A 86 4.90 -30.59 35.04
N TYR A 87 4.41 -29.52 35.67
CA TYR A 87 4.02 -29.53 37.09
C TYR A 87 2.87 -30.50 37.44
N LYS A 88 2.07 -30.94 36.46
CA LYS A 88 0.98 -31.92 36.68
C LYS A 88 1.42 -33.38 36.58
N THR A 89 2.63 -33.64 36.07
CA THR A 89 3.14 -35.01 35.85
C THR A 89 4.13 -35.43 36.95
N GLU A 90 4.55 -34.49 37.80
CA GLU A 90 5.49 -34.68 38.92
C GLU A 90 4.81 -34.78 40.31
N LEU A 91 3.46 -34.83 40.35
CA LEU A 91 2.61 -35.03 41.53
C LEU A 91 1.85 -36.37 41.39
#